data_AF-A0A9E2YH11-F1
#
_entry.id   AF-A0A9E2YH11-F1
#
_cell.length_a   1.000
_cell.length_b   1.000
_cell.length_c   1.000
_cell.angle_alpha   90.00
_cell.angle_beta   90.00
_cell.angle_gamma   90.00
#
_symmetry.space_group_name_H-M   'P 1'
#
loop_
_entity.id
_entity.type
_entity.pdbx_description
1 polymer ?
#
loop_
_entity_poly.entity_id
_entity_poly.type
_entity_poly.pdbx_seq_one_letter_code
_entity_poly.pdbx_strand_id
1 'polypeptide(L)'
;MDRDWLLLEVLSDEPVVVAQGHALRKFVPANVFLRRNPHLGSILTAVGETAGDKRSVTKPVGNGNSVIRTRSVVSNDGRVHGVHLWVGPATARPVQRSLPGAVSWDLTTGTASDTPQALFNAGLDLSIEKTDGRAFAADMPIGHINRDEAQVLALSMSCKPGDTFCSTWDTTGYDGERIRVSFVARAALEANADGTDHLVARAMNWRIAHKEAPEPDGDLARQIVKDLAQDGIHRAFVDLRTWNLLKWLDPPFPHADWRGEVVGQPFVHPDDHPVLRAMTQQFVNGPAAGLLRLRAIGGGWTLVHSTVHRVHLLDDNFAGLISIRLPTPAELLRKSHAL
;
A
#
# COMPACT_ATOMS: atom_id res chain seq x y z
N MET A 1 19.28 -7.59 -26.16
CA MET A 1 18.53 -7.13 -24.97
C MET A 1 18.78 -5.65 -24.85
N ASP A 2 17.72 -4.87 -24.72
CA ASP A 2 17.83 -3.44 -24.45
C ASP A 2 18.64 -3.21 -23.18
N ARG A 3 19.45 -2.14 -23.19
CA ARG A 3 20.43 -1.77 -22.15
C ARG A 3 19.75 -1.19 -20.90
N ASP A 4 18.54 -1.63 -20.62
CA ASP A 4 17.72 -1.13 -19.54
C ASP A 4 18.12 -1.78 -18.22
N TRP A 5 17.79 -1.08 -17.13
CA TRP A 5 17.78 -1.68 -15.81
C TRP A 5 16.61 -2.66 -15.68
N LEU A 6 16.84 -3.79 -15.04
CA LEU A 6 15.81 -4.72 -14.63
C LEU A 6 15.60 -4.59 -13.13
N LEU A 7 14.35 -4.42 -12.68
CA LEU A 7 14.01 -4.57 -11.27
C LEU A 7 13.63 -6.02 -11.01
N LEU A 8 14.34 -6.65 -10.08
CA LEU A 8 14.09 -8.00 -9.60
C LEU A 8 13.49 -7.92 -8.20
N GLU A 9 12.42 -8.67 -7.97
CA GLU A 9 11.87 -8.97 -6.65
C GLU A 9 12.56 -10.25 -6.13
N VAL A 10 12.98 -10.25 -4.85
CA VAL A 10 13.87 -11.28 -4.27
C VAL A 10 13.41 -11.82 -2.91
N LEU A 11 12.11 -11.75 -2.62
CA LEU A 11 11.45 -12.24 -1.42
C LEU A 11 11.11 -13.74 -1.50
N SER A 12 11.22 -14.35 -2.69
CA SER A 12 11.12 -15.81 -2.90
C SER A 12 12.48 -16.44 -3.21
N ASP A 13 12.56 -17.76 -3.17
CA ASP A 13 13.77 -18.54 -3.46
C ASP A 13 14.36 -18.24 -4.86
N GLU A 14 13.50 -17.92 -5.82
CA GLU A 14 13.89 -17.50 -7.15
C GLU A 14 13.64 -16.00 -7.37
N PRO A 15 14.65 -15.22 -7.82
CA PRO A 15 14.44 -13.84 -8.25
C PRO A 15 13.52 -13.74 -9.47
N VAL A 16 12.59 -12.80 -9.44
CA VAL A 16 11.62 -12.58 -10.53
C VAL A 16 11.68 -11.15 -11.04
N VAL A 17 11.64 -10.97 -12.36
CA VAL A 17 11.64 -9.67 -13.03
C VAL A 17 10.28 -9.01 -12.88
N VAL A 18 10.28 -7.82 -12.28
CA VAL A 18 9.10 -6.99 -12.05
C VAL A 18 9.12 -5.67 -12.81
N ALA A 19 10.27 -5.23 -13.30
CA ALA A 19 10.35 -4.11 -14.25
C ALA A 19 11.48 -4.30 -15.26
N GLN A 20 11.27 -3.75 -16.46
CA GLN A 20 12.30 -3.50 -17.47
C GLN A 20 12.26 -2.02 -17.84
N GLY A 21 13.32 -1.28 -17.47
CA GLY A 21 13.30 0.17 -17.47
C GLY A 21 12.21 0.67 -16.52
N HIS A 22 11.18 1.31 -17.08
CA HIS A 22 9.99 1.73 -16.34
C HIS A 22 8.80 0.78 -16.51
N ALA A 23 8.85 -0.15 -17.47
CA ALA A 23 7.72 -0.98 -17.82
C ALA A 23 7.54 -2.13 -16.83
N LEU A 24 6.34 -2.23 -16.26
CA LEU A 24 5.93 -3.33 -15.38
C LEU A 24 6.05 -4.69 -16.09
N ARG A 25 6.58 -5.68 -15.38
CA ARG A 25 6.60 -7.10 -15.74
C ARG A 25 5.93 -7.90 -14.62
N LYS A 26 5.13 -8.89 -14.99
CA LYS A 26 4.32 -9.65 -14.02
C LYS A 26 5.12 -10.86 -13.50
N PHE A 27 6.02 -10.60 -12.55
CA PHE A 27 6.78 -11.64 -11.82
C PHE A 27 7.40 -12.72 -12.72
N VAL A 28 8.13 -12.31 -13.76
CA VAL A 28 8.70 -13.27 -14.73
C VAL A 28 9.99 -13.86 -14.15
N PRO A 29 10.12 -15.18 -13.97
CA PRO A 29 11.34 -15.79 -13.44
C PRO A 29 12.61 -15.30 -14.16
N ALA A 30 13.64 -14.91 -13.40
CA ALA A 30 14.84 -14.32 -13.97
C ALA A 30 15.57 -15.30 -14.90
N ASN A 31 15.56 -16.60 -14.58
CA ASN A 31 16.13 -17.66 -15.44
C ASN A 31 15.42 -17.74 -16.81
N VAL A 32 14.11 -17.52 -16.87
CA VAL A 32 13.30 -17.53 -18.09
C VAL A 32 13.53 -16.25 -18.86
N PHE A 33 13.46 -15.10 -18.19
CA PHE A 33 13.63 -13.79 -18.82
C PHE A 33 15.02 -13.63 -19.45
N LEU A 34 16.05 -14.09 -18.74
CA LEU A 34 17.45 -13.99 -19.14
C LEU A 34 18.00 -15.29 -19.76
N ARG A 35 17.14 -16.24 -20.17
CA ARG A 35 17.56 -17.57 -20.67
C ARG A 35 18.58 -17.56 -21.80
N ARG A 36 18.59 -16.50 -22.62
CA ARG A 36 19.51 -16.31 -23.75
C ARG A 36 20.74 -15.47 -23.40
N ASN A 37 20.87 -15.04 -22.14
CA ASN A 37 22.03 -14.29 -21.68
C ASN A 37 23.19 -15.26 -21.41
N PRO A 38 24.35 -15.13 -22.09
CA PRO A 38 25.49 -16.01 -21.87
C PRO A 38 26.10 -15.88 -20.46
N HIS A 39 25.74 -14.83 -19.71
CA HIS A 39 26.23 -14.56 -18.35
C HIS A 39 25.19 -14.85 -17.27
N LEU A 40 24.12 -15.61 -17.57
CA LEU A 40 23.01 -15.88 -16.64
C LEU A 40 23.48 -16.34 -15.25
N GLY A 41 24.40 -17.32 -15.20
CA GLY A 41 24.93 -17.82 -13.92
C GLY A 41 25.59 -16.72 -13.08
N SER A 42 26.50 -15.94 -13.67
CA SER A 42 27.16 -14.81 -13.01
C SER A 42 26.20 -13.70 -12.59
N ILE A 43 25.14 -13.48 -13.36
CA ILE A 43 24.07 -12.53 -13.03
C ILE A 43 23.35 -12.97 -11.77
N LEU A 44 22.88 -14.22 -11.71
CA LEU A 44 22.15 -14.73 -10.55
C LEU A 44 23.02 -14.75 -9.29
N THR A 45 24.31 -15.08 -9.42
CA THR A 45 25.26 -14.96 -8.30
C THR A 45 25.37 -13.52 -7.80
N ALA A 46 25.54 -12.53 -8.69
CA ALA A 46 25.65 -11.14 -8.29
C ALA A 46 24.35 -10.61 -7.64
N VAL A 47 23.19 -11.07 -8.10
CA VAL A 47 21.88 -10.76 -7.49
C VAL A 47 21.80 -11.33 -6.08
N GLY A 48 22.16 -12.61 -5.90
CA GLY A 48 22.20 -13.26 -4.59
C GLY A 48 23.13 -12.57 -3.60
N GLU A 49 24.35 -12.23 -4.03
CA GLU A 49 25.30 -11.45 -3.21
C GLU A 49 24.75 -10.09 -2.80
N THR A 50 24.09 -9.39 -3.74
CA THR A 50 23.49 -8.08 -3.46
C THR A 50 22.34 -8.17 -2.46
N ALA A 51 21.51 -9.22 -2.58
CA ALA A 51 20.41 -9.47 -1.67
C ALA A 51 20.91 -9.86 -0.26
N GLY A 52 21.94 -10.70 -0.17
CA GLY A 52 22.53 -11.13 1.10
C GLY A 52 23.31 -10.03 1.82
N ASP A 53 24.23 -9.35 1.12
CA ASP A 53 25.13 -8.36 1.72
C ASP A 53 24.52 -6.96 1.82
N LYS A 54 23.35 -6.76 1.19
CA LYS A 54 22.64 -5.47 1.07
C LYS A 54 23.48 -4.40 0.37
N ARG A 55 24.57 -4.78 -0.30
CA ARG A 55 25.54 -3.89 -0.93
C ARG A 55 25.50 -4.00 -2.44
N SER A 56 25.78 -2.86 -3.06
CA SER A 56 25.87 -2.75 -4.50
C SER A 56 27.08 -3.50 -5.05
N VAL A 57 26.88 -4.35 -6.06
CA VAL A 57 27.95 -5.10 -6.72
C VAL A 57 28.25 -4.51 -8.10
N THR A 58 29.51 -4.56 -8.52
CA THR A 58 29.94 -4.28 -9.89
C THR A 58 31.00 -5.30 -10.27
N LYS A 59 30.70 -6.15 -11.26
CA LYS A 59 31.53 -7.31 -11.62
C LYS A 59 31.78 -7.40 -13.12
N PRO A 60 33.05 -7.49 -13.58
CA PRO A 60 33.35 -7.78 -14.97
C PRO A 60 32.97 -9.23 -15.31
N VAL A 61 32.48 -9.46 -16.53
CA VAL A 61 32.16 -10.80 -17.07
C VAL A 61 32.57 -10.91 -18.54
N GLY A 62 32.66 -12.13 -19.05
CA GLY A 62 33.04 -12.38 -20.46
C GLY A 62 34.41 -11.81 -20.80
N ASN A 63 35.43 -12.16 -20.00
CA ASN A 63 36.80 -11.65 -20.09
C ASN A 63 36.93 -10.12 -19.97
N GLY A 64 35.97 -9.47 -19.28
CA GLY A 64 35.99 -8.03 -19.03
C GLY A 64 35.33 -7.18 -20.11
N ASN A 65 34.77 -7.79 -21.15
CA ASN A 65 34.06 -7.05 -22.20
C ASN A 65 32.68 -6.54 -21.74
N SER A 66 32.08 -7.18 -20.73
CA SER A 66 30.81 -6.77 -20.13
C SER A 66 30.95 -6.57 -18.62
N VAL A 67 30.02 -5.82 -18.04
CA VAL A 67 29.94 -5.57 -16.60
C VAL A 67 28.52 -5.74 -16.12
N ILE A 68 28.38 -6.43 -14.99
CA ILE A 68 27.14 -6.56 -14.21
C ILE A 68 27.17 -5.48 -13.12
N ARG A 69 26.07 -4.75 -12.97
CA ARG A 69 25.88 -3.76 -11.90
C ARG A 69 24.58 -4.07 -11.17
N THR A 70 24.63 -4.09 -9.85
CA THR A 70 23.45 -4.32 -9.01
C THR A 70 23.30 -3.23 -7.95
N ARG A 71 22.07 -3.00 -7.50
CA ARG A 71 21.69 -2.10 -6.40
C ARG A 71 20.58 -2.74 -5.59
N SER A 72 20.70 -2.80 -4.27
CA SER A 72 19.67 -3.31 -3.37
C SER A 72 18.54 -2.29 -3.18
N VAL A 73 17.33 -2.80 -2.97
CA VAL A 73 16.15 -2.04 -2.52
C VAL A 73 15.83 -2.54 -1.12
N VAL A 74 16.19 -1.74 -0.12
CA VAL A 74 16.16 -2.13 1.29
C VAL A 74 14.98 -1.44 1.98
N SER A 75 14.19 -2.21 2.72
CA SER A 75 13.11 -1.71 3.57
C SER A 75 13.63 -1.12 4.88
N ASN A 76 12.77 -0.43 5.64
CA ASN A 76 13.10 0.18 6.93
C ASN A 76 13.55 -0.85 7.98
N ASP A 77 13.03 -2.08 7.92
CA ASP A 77 13.46 -3.22 8.77
C ASP A 77 14.77 -3.88 8.29
N GLY A 78 15.39 -3.35 7.23
CA GLY A 78 16.64 -3.84 6.68
C GLY A 78 16.50 -5.05 5.77
N ARG A 79 15.31 -5.59 5.50
CA ARG A 79 15.12 -6.66 4.50
C ARG A 79 15.26 -6.11 3.08
N VAL A 80 15.81 -6.92 2.18
CA VAL A 80 15.94 -6.57 0.78
C VAL A 80 14.70 -7.04 0.03
N HIS A 81 13.90 -6.11 -0.48
CA HIS A 81 12.71 -6.45 -1.27
C HIS A 81 13.06 -6.75 -2.73
N GLY A 82 14.14 -6.14 -3.22
CA GLY A 82 14.54 -6.29 -4.61
C GLY A 82 15.98 -5.92 -4.90
N VAL A 83 16.38 -6.26 -6.12
CA VAL A 83 17.68 -5.91 -6.70
C VAL A 83 17.45 -5.29 -8.07
N HIS A 84 17.94 -4.07 -8.24
CA HIS A 84 18.06 -3.45 -9.55
C HIS A 84 19.31 -3.97 -10.25
N LEU A 85 19.16 -4.56 -11.42
CA LEU A 85 20.20 -5.22 -12.22
C LEU A 85 20.42 -4.49 -13.54
N TRP A 86 21.67 -4.29 -13.92
CA TRP A 86 22.04 -3.87 -15.28
C TRP A 86 23.22 -4.70 -15.79
N VAL A 87 23.18 -5.04 -17.07
CA VAL A 87 24.24 -5.77 -17.76
C VAL A 87 24.49 -5.14 -19.11
N GLY A 88 25.76 -4.82 -19.40
CA GLY A 88 26.14 -4.24 -20.68
C GLY A 88 27.65 -4.16 -20.86
N PRO A 89 28.12 -3.57 -21.98
CA PRO A 89 29.54 -3.42 -22.24
C PRO A 89 30.26 -2.69 -21.11
N ALA A 90 31.50 -3.07 -20.80
CA ALA A 90 32.28 -2.45 -19.71
C ALA A 90 32.50 -0.94 -19.91
N THR A 91 32.55 -0.48 -21.16
CA THR A 91 32.70 0.93 -21.55
C THR A 91 31.39 1.71 -21.59
N ALA A 92 30.24 1.02 -21.53
CA ALA A 92 28.94 1.67 -21.62
C ALA A 92 28.54 2.30 -20.27
N ARG A 93 27.94 3.49 -20.34
CA ARG A 93 27.24 4.10 -19.20
C ARG A 93 25.78 3.65 -19.22
N PRO A 94 25.25 3.06 -18.14
CA PRO A 94 23.83 2.75 -18.03
C PRO A 94 22.97 4.02 -18.14
N VAL A 95 21.77 3.90 -18.68
CA VAL A 95 20.75 4.95 -18.59
C VAL A 95 20.37 5.21 -17.13
N GLN A 96 19.78 6.38 -16.86
CA GLN A 96 19.26 6.66 -15.52
C GLN A 96 18.19 5.63 -15.16
N ARG A 97 18.34 5.04 -13.98
CA ARG A 97 17.38 4.06 -13.45
C ARG A 97 16.25 4.76 -12.71
N SER A 98 15.09 4.11 -12.65
CA SER A 98 14.08 4.40 -11.63
C SER A 98 14.66 4.22 -10.22
N LEU A 99 14.11 4.95 -9.26
CA LEU A 99 14.42 4.76 -7.84
C LEU A 99 13.24 4.02 -7.19
N PRO A 100 13.29 2.69 -7.06
CA PRO A 100 12.23 1.96 -6.38
C PRO A 100 12.26 2.24 -4.88
N GLY A 101 11.08 2.36 -4.28
CA GLY A 101 10.89 2.45 -2.84
C GLY A 101 10.31 1.15 -2.30
N ALA A 102 10.74 0.73 -1.11
CA ALA A 102 10.18 -0.42 -0.41
C ALA A 102 9.02 -0.01 0.49
N VAL A 103 8.00 -0.87 0.54
CA VAL A 103 6.78 -0.75 1.37
C VAL A 103 6.51 -2.11 2.01
N SER A 104 6.02 -2.14 3.24
CA SER A 104 5.50 -3.35 3.87
C SER A 104 4.22 -3.06 4.64
N TRP A 105 3.20 -3.87 4.40
CA TRP A 105 1.96 -3.88 5.17
C TRP A 105 1.92 -5.13 6.03
N ASP A 106 1.89 -4.96 7.34
CA ASP A 106 1.58 -6.03 8.27
C ASP A 106 0.06 -6.17 8.36
N LEU A 107 -0.47 -7.19 7.67
CA LEU A 107 -1.90 -7.46 7.59
C LEU A 107 -2.46 -8.03 8.89
N THR A 108 -1.59 -8.54 9.78
CA THR A 108 -1.98 -9.01 11.12
C THR A 108 -2.26 -7.81 12.04
N THR A 109 -1.39 -6.80 12.02
CA THR A 109 -1.51 -5.62 12.90
C THR A 109 -2.26 -4.45 12.28
N GLY A 110 -2.42 -4.43 10.95
CA GLY A 110 -3.05 -3.31 10.24
C GLY A 110 -2.16 -2.09 10.10
N THR A 111 -0.84 -2.28 10.10
CA THR A 111 0.14 -1.19 10.07
C THR A 111 1.05 -1.27 8.85
N ALA A 112 1.44 -0.12 8.34
CA ALA A 112 2.33 0.01 7.19
C ALA A 112 3.66 0.68 7.56
N SER A 113 4.70 0.29 6.82
CA SER A 113 6.02 0.90 6.83
C SER A 113 6.47 1.18 5.40
N ASP A 114 6.83 2.43 5.14
CA ASP A 114 7.19 2.97 3.84
C ASP A 114 8.55 3.63 3.93
N THR A 115 9.44 3.30 3.00
CA THR A 115 10.68 4.05 2.85
C THR A 115 10.38 5.48 2.34
N PRO A 116 11.24 6.49 2.63
CA PRO A 116 11.07 7.83 2.06
C PRO A 116 10.98 7.83 0.53
N GLN A 117 11.70 6.93 -0.14
CA GLN A 117 11.61 6.77 -1.59
C GLN A 117 10.23 6.26 -2.02
N ALA A 118 9.59 5.38 -1.24
CA ALA A 118 8.25 4.88 -1.55
C ALA A 118 7.18 5.96 -1.41
N LEU A 119 7.24 6.75 -0.33
CA LEU A 119 6.35 7.89 -0.11
C LEU A 119 6.50 8.93 -1.23
N PHE A 120 7.74 9.26 -1.61
CA PHE A 120 8.02 10.14 -2.74
C PHE A 120 7.42 9.61 -4.04
N ASN A 121 7.64 8.32 -4.32
CA ASN A 121 7.11 7.66 -5.51
C ASN A 121 5.57 7.63 -5.52
N ALA A 122 4.92 7.59 -4.37
CA ALA A 122 3.47 7.68 -4.22
C ALA A 122 2.94 9.12 -4.33
N GLY A 123 3.82 10.13 -4.34
CA GLY A 123 3.44 11.54 -4.40
C GLY A 123 2.98 12.10 -3.06
N LEU A 124 3.45 11.55 -1.95
CA LEU A 124 3.14 12.05 -0.62
C LEU A 124 4.18 13.09 -0.15
N ASP A 125 3.79 13.95 0.80
CA ASP A 125 4.63 15.02 1.33
C ASP A 125 5.57 14.51 2.42
N LEU A 126 6.85 14.35 2.08
CA LEU A 126 7.87 13.87 3.01
C LEU A 126 8.09 14.79 4.24
N SER A 127 7.61 16.03 4.22
CA SER A 127 7.76 16.94 5.36
C SER A 127 6.80 16.64 6.51
N ILE A 128 5.69 15.95 6.22
CA ILE A 128 4.65 15.60 7.20
C ILE A 128 4.46 14.10 7.37
N GLU A 129 4.82 13.30 6.36
CA GLU A 129 4.57 11.87 6.40
C GLU A 129 5.56 11.13 7.31
N LYS A 130 5.01 10.21 8.11
CA LYS A 130 5.79 9.23 8.86
C LYS A 130 6.09 8.02 7.98
N THR A 131 7.22 7.39 8.21
CA THR A 131 7.62 6.16 7.51
C THR A 131 7.02 4.92 8.14
N ASP A 132 6.75 4.89 9.44
CA ASP A 132 6.37 3.68 10.16
C ASP A 132 5.09 3.87 10.99
N GLY A 133 4.41 2.75 11.26
CA GLY A 133 3.17 2.76 12.05
C GLY A 133 1.99 3.41 11.32
N ARG A 134 2.05 3.50 9.99
CA ARG A 134 1.06 4.15 9.15
C ARG A 134 -0.21 3.29 9.07
N ALA A 135 -1.37 3.93 8.95
CA ALA A 135 -2.60 3.23 8.55
C ALA A 135 -2.58 2.93 7.04
N PHE A 136 -3.18 1.83 6.59
CA PHE A 136 -3.27 1.50 5.15
C PHE A 136 -3.91 2.62 4.33
N ALA A 137 -4.90 3.32 4.88
CA ALA A 137 -5.52 4.47 4.24
C ALA A 137 -4.57 5.64 3.96
N ALA A 138 -3.40 5.72 4.62
CA ALA A 138 -2.39 6.73 4.35
C ALA A 138 -1.59 6.44 3.08
N ASP A 139 -1.60 5.19 2.59
CA ASP A 139 -0.90 4.77 1.36
C ASP A 139 -1.85 4.68 0.16
N MET A 140 -3.15 4.76 0.40
CA MET A 140 -4.17 4.74 -0.64
C MET A 140 -4.47 6.16 -1.14
N PRO A 141 -4.67 6.35 -2.46
CA PRO A 141 -5.18 7.62 -2.99
C PRO A 141 -6.50 8.00 -2.33
N ILE A 142 -6.71 9.29 -2.07
CA ILE A 142 -7.99 9.82 -1.59
C ILE A 142 -8.93 9.99 -2.78
N GLY A 143 -10.20 9.65 -2.60
CA GLY A 143 -11.23 9.85 -3.62
C GLY A 143 -11.84 8.55 -4.09
N HIS A 144 -12.35 8.57 -5.33
CA HIS A 144 -12.99 7.41 -5.94
C HIS A 144 -12.12 6.14 -5.85
N ILE A 145 -12.77 4.99 -5.84
CA ILE A 145 -12.13 3.68 -5.90
C ILE A 145 -12.21 3.13 -7.33
N ASN A 146 -11.12 2.57 -7.83
CA ASN A 146 -11.10 1.84 -9.10
C ASN A 146 -10.92 0.32 -8.84
N ARG A 147 -10.98 -0.48 -9.90
CA ARG A 147 -10.88 -1.95 -9.79
C ARG A 147 -9.56 -2.43 -9.16
N ASP A 148 -8.45 -1.82 -9.53
CA ASP A 148 -7.13 -2.23 -9.04
C ASP A 148 -6.94 -1.86 -7.56
N GLU A 149 -7.46 -0.71 -7.14
CA GLU A 149 -7.52 -0.32 -5.73
C GLU A 149 -8.46 -1.24 -4.93
N ALA A 150 -9.63 -1.57 -5.48
CA ALA A 150 -10.54 -2.53 -4.85
C ALA A 150 -9.90 -3.92 -4.69
N GLN A 151 -9.08 -4.35 -5.65
CA GLN A 151 -8.32 -5.59 -5.56
C GLN A 151 -7.26 -5.53 -4.45
N VAL A 152 -6.55 -4.39 -4.28
CA VAL A 152 -5.62 -4.22 -3.14
C VAL A 152 -6.35 -4.25 -1.81
N LEU A 153 -7.51 -3.59 -1.69
CA LEU A 153 -8.30 -3.64 -0.45
C LEU A 153 -8.80 -5.06 -0.16
N ALA A 154 -9.30 -5.77 -1.17
CA ALA A 154 -9.72 -7.16 -1.03
C ALA A 154 -8.55 -8.05 -0.57
N LEU A 155 -7.39 -7.91 -1.20
CA LEU A 155 -6.17 -8.62 -0.79
C LEU A 155 -5.78 -8.28 0.64
N SER A 156 -5.80 -7.02 1.09
CA SER A 156 -5.47 -6.69 2.48
C SER A 156 -6.34 -7.39 3.53
N MET A 157 -7.55 -7.82 3.17
CA MET A 157 -8.48 -8.51 4.07
C MET A 157 -8.38 -10.05 3.98
N SER A 158 -8.13 -10.58 2.78
CA SER A 158 -8.20 -12.03 2.50
C SER A 158 -6.91 -12.64 1.95
N CYS A 159 -5.79 -11.93 1.97
CA CYS A 159 -4.52 -12.39 1.44
C CYS A 159 -4.11 -13.72 2.08
N LYS A 160 -3.44 -14.57 1.30
CA LYS A 160 -2.76 -15.78 1.76
C LYS A 160 -1.25 -15.66 1.51
N PRO A 161 -0.42 -16.40 2.26
CA PRO A 161 1.01 -16.48 1.97
C PRO A 161 1.23 -16.97 0.52
N GLY A 162 2.13 -16.31 -0.20
CA GLY A 162 2.43 -16.58 -1.60
C GLY A 162 1.63 -15.76 -2.61
N ASP A 163 0.53 -15.12 -2.20
CA ASP A 163 -0.24 -14.24 -3.08
C ASP A 163 0.65 -13.08 -3.56
N THR A 164 0.48 -12.71 -4.83
CA THR A 164 1.20 -11.62 -5.47
C THR A 164 0.25 -10.67 -6.15
N PHE A 165 0.63 -9.39 -6.20
CA PHE A 165 -0.12 -8.38 -6.91
C PHE A 165 0.83 -7.42 -7.63
N CYS A 166 0.40 -6.91 -8.77
CA CYS A 166 1.11 -5.85 -9.46
C CYS A 166 0.14 -4.99 -10.27
N SER A 167 0.34 -3.69 -10.23
CA SER A 167 -0.47 -2.75 -11.01
C SER A 167 0.32 -1.46 -11.26
N THR A 168 -0.26 -0.60 -12.08
CA THR A 168 0.16 0.78 -12.29
C THR A 168 -1.03 1.68 -12.00
N TRP A 169 -0.86 2.59 -11.04
CA TRP A 169 -1.89 3.53 -10.63
C TRP A 169 -1.64 4.90 -11.21
N ASP A 170 -2.74 5.53 -11.60
CA ASP A 170 -2.83 6.93 -11.96
C ASP A 170 -3.40 7.67 -10.74
N THR A 171 -2.59 8.54 -10.12
CA THR A 171 -2.97 9.27 -8.91
C THR A 171 -2.52 10.72 -8.97
N THR A 172 -2.88 11.52 -7.98
CA THR A 172 -2.50 12.92 -7.84
C THR A 172 -1.63 13.07 -6.60
N GLY A 173 -0.46 13.70 -6.77
CA GLY A 173 0.44 14.02 -5.67
C GLY A 173 -0.13 15.09 -4.72
N TYR A 174 0.51 15.27 -3.58
CA TYR A 174 0.14 16.28 -2.58
C TYR A 174 0.18 17.72 -3.11
N ASP A 175 0.99 17.96 -4.15
CA ASP A 175 1.14 19.22 -4.87
C ASP A 175 0.11 19.42 -6.00
N GLY A 176 -0.77 18.44 -6.22
CA GLY A 176 -1.75 18.45 -7.29
C GLY A 176 -1.24 17.91 -8.63
N GLU A 177 0.02 17.47 -8.73
CA GLU A 177 0.54 16.92 -9.98
C GLU A 177 0.00 15.51 -10.25
N ARG A 178 -0.41 15.25 -11.49
CA ARG A 178 -0.82 13.90 -11.91
C ARG A 178 0.40 13.01 -12.12
N ILE A 179 0.44 11.91 -11.41
CA ILE A 179 1.57 10.99 -11.36
C ILE A 179 1.12 9.56 -11.69
N ARG A 180 2.09 8.77 -12.17
CA ARG A 180 1.89 7.34 -12.44
C ARG A 180 2.89 6.51 -11.65
N VAL A 181 2.38 5.50 -10.96
CA VAL A 181 3.17 4.70 -10.02
C VAL A 181 2.92 3.23 -10.30
N SER A 182 3.95 2.50 -10.67
CA SER A 182 3.88 1.04 -10.74
C SER A 182 4.34 0.44 -9.44
N PHE A 183 3.79 -0.71 -9.08
CA PHE A 183 4.24 -1.45 -7.92
C PHE A 183 4.02 -2.95 -8.07
N VAL A 184 4.73 -3.69 -7.23
CA VAL A 184 4.54 -5.13 -6.98
C VAL A 184 4.46 -5.39 -5.50
N ALA A 185 3.69 -6.41 -5.11
CA ALA A 185 3.57 -6.87 -3.74
C ALA A 185 3.54 -8.40 -3.67
N ARG A 186 4.07 -8.96 -2.58
CA ARG A 186 4.00 -10.39 -2.24
C ARG A 186 3.71 -10.54 -0.75
N ALA A 187 2.77 -11.41 -0.41
CA ALA A 187 2.49 -11.76 0.98
C ALA A 187 3.26 -13.00 1.43
N ALA A 188 3.76 -12.99 2.66
CA ALA A 188 4.39 -14.13 3.31
C ALA A 188 4.10 -14.13 4.81
N LEU A 189 4.19 -15.30 5.45
CA LEU A 189 4.28 -15.37 6.91
C LEU A 189 5.70 -15.04 7.33
N GLU A 190 5.82 -14.18 8.34
CA GLU A 190 7.09 -13.77 8.90
C GLU A 190 7.06 -13.86 10.41
N ALA A 191 8.10 -14.47 10.98
CA ALA A 191 8.28 -14.50 12.42
C ALA A 191 8.53 -13.08 12.94
N ASN A 192 7.70 -12.67 13.88
CA ASN A 192 7.84 -11.42 14.62
C ASN A 192 8.77 -11.61 15.84
N ALA A 193 9.21 -10.50 16.44
CA ALA A 193 10.14 -10.50 17.57
C ALA A 193 9.60 -11.20 18.83
N ASP A 194 8.27 -11.27 18.98
CA ASP A 194 7.59 -11.98 20.06
C ASP A 194 7.38 -13.48 19.79
N GLY A 195 7.86 -13.97 18.64
CA GLY A 195 7.76 -15.37 18.23
C GLY A 195 6.43 -15.74 17.57
N THR A 196 5.53 -14.78 17.36
CA THR A 196 4.30 -15.01 16.58
C THR A 196 4.53 -14.82 15.08
N ASP A 197 3.77 -15.51 14.24
CA ASP A 197 3.81 -15.31 12.79
C ASP A 197 2.84 -14.21 12.37
N HIS A 198 3.36 -13.22 11.65
CA HIS A 198 2.57 -12.15 11.04
C HIS A 198 2.44 -12.38 9.53
N LEU A 199 1.26 -12.10 8.97
CA LEU A 199 1.08 -12.07 7.53
C LEU A 199 1.49 -10.70 7.01
N VAL A 200 2.62 -10.62 6.31
CA VAL A 200 3.21 -9.36 5.84
C VAL A 200 3.20 -9.34 4.31
N ALA A 201 2.60 -8.30 3.74
CA ALA A 201 2.69 -7.98 2.32
C ALA A 201 3.84 -7.01 2.08
N ARG A 202 4.92 -7.49 1.46
CA ARG A 202 6.08 -6.67 1.08
C ARG A 202 5.98 -6.25 -0.37
N ALA A 203 6.32 -5.00 -0.62
CA ALA A 203 6.12 -4.36 -1.91
C ALA A 203 7.29 -3.46 -2.31
N MET A 204 7.33 -3.14 -3.60
CA MET A 204 8.16 -2.09 -4.16
C MET A 204 7.35 -1.26 -5.14
N ASN A 205 7.49 0.07 -5.07
CA ASN A 205 6.88 1.00 -6.02
C ASN A 205 7.95 1.78 -6.80
N TRP A 206 7.60 2.33 -7.96
CA TRP A 206 8.44 3.25 -8.72
C TRP A 206 7.61 4.17 -9.62
N ARG A 207 8.12 5.39 -9.84
CA ARG A 207 7.51 6.33 -10.78
C ARG A 207 7.72 5.88 -12.22
N ILE A 208 6.69 6.03 -13.04
CA ILE A 208 6.80 5.89 -14.49
C ILE A 208 6.41 7.21 -15.16
N ALA A 209 6.82 7.39 -16.42
CA ALA A 209 6.48 8.59 -17.16
C ALA A 209 4.96 8.80 -17.22
N HIS A 210 4.53 10.04 -17.05
CA HIS A 210 3.14 10.41 -17.27
C HIS A 210 2.75 10.07 -18.71
N LYS A 211 1.56 9.52 -18.86
CA LYS A 211 0.89 9.38 -20.15
C LYS A 211 -0.43 10.09 -19.97
N GLU A 212 -0.74 11.04 -20.84
CA GLU A 212 -2.08 11.61 -20.91
C GLU A 212 -3.04 10.44 -21.14
N ALA A 213 -3.72 10.05 -20.07
CA ALA A 213 -4.84 9.12 -20.14
C ALA A 213 -6.09 9.98 -20.28
N PRO A 214 -6.98 9.68 -21.25
CA PRO A 214 -8.28 10.33 -21.27
C PRO A 214 -8.95 10.13 -19.92
N GLU A 215 -9.54 11.20 -19.37
CA GLU A 215 -10.42 11.02 -18.23
C GLU A 215 -11.50 10.00 -18.65
N PRO A 216 -11.82 9.01 -17.81
CA PRO A 216 -12.98 8.18 -18.06
C PRO A 216 -14.23 9.06 -17.93
N ASP A 217 -14.56 9.75 -19.01
CA ASP A 217 -15.80 10.51 -19.14
C ASP A 217 -16.96 9.52 -19.04
N GLY A 218 -17.90 9.79 -18.13
CA GLY A 218 -19.19 9.11 -18.09
C GLY A 218 -19.35 7.91 -17.14
N ASP A 219 -18.47 7.70 -16.17
CA ASP A 219 -18.79 6.76 -15.08
C ASP A 219 -19.84 7.38 -14.13
N LEU A 220 -21.11 7.12 -14.44
CA LEU A 220 -22.26 7.60 -13.67
C LEU A 220 -22.20 7.16 -12.20
N ALA A 221 -21.73 5.94 -11.90
CA ALA A 221 -21.66 5.47 -10.52
C ALA A 221 -20.65 6.30 -9.72
N ARG A 222 -19.49 6.61 -10.32
CA ARG A 222 -18.50 7.51 -9.72
C ARG A 222 -19.05 8.92 -9.50
N GLN A 223 -19.79 9.46 -10.47
CA GLN A 223 -20.42 10.78 -10.35
C GLN A 223 -21.45 10.80 -9.22
N ILE A 224 -22.34 9.80 -9.16
CA ILE A 224 -23.32 9.66 -8.08
C ILE A 224 -22.62 9.60 -6.71
N VAL A 225 -21.58 8.77 -6.57
CA VAL A 225 -20.84 8.68 -5.29
C VAL A 225 -20.21 10.02 -4.93
N LYS A 226 -19.65 10.76 -5.89
CA LYS A 226 -19.10 12.09 -5.66
C LYS A 226 -20.19 13.07 -5.21
N ASP A 227 -21.33 13.09 -5.89
CA ASP A 227 -22.44 14.03 -5.62
C ASP A 227 -23.20 13.71 -4.33
N LEU A 228 -23.04 12.50 -3.79
CA LEU A 228 -23.53 12.12 -2.45
C LEU A 228 -22.64 12.60 -1.30
N ALA A 229 -21.52 13.28 -1.58
CA ALA A 229 -20.71 13.94 -0.55
C ALA A 229 -21.54 15.03 0.16
N GLN A 230 -21.34 15.17 1.47
CA GLN A 230 -22.04 16.15 2.29
C GLN A 230 -21.05 16.87 3.19
N ASP A 231 -21.23 18.18 3.33
CA ASP A 231 -20.39 18.99 4.21
C ASP A 231 -20.42 18.47 5.65
N GLY A 232 -19.24 18.31 6.24
CA GLY A 232 -19.07 17.79 7.60
C GLY A 232 -19.26 16.27 7.75
N ILE A 233 -19.53 15.54 6.65
CA ILE A 233 -19.54 14.07 6.62
C ILE A 233 -18.34 13.59 5.80
N HIS A 234 -17.57 12.67 6.38
CA HIS A 234 -16.36 12.14 5.79
C HIS A 234 -16.50 10.63 5.60
N ARG A 235 -16.43 10.16 4.36
CA ARG A 235 -16.61 8.76 4.00
C ARG A 235 -15.29 8.02 3.83
N ALA A 236 -15.24 6.79 4.32
CA ALA A 236 -14.08 5.91 4.18
C ALA A 236 -14.50 4.44 4.06
N PHE A 237 -13.60 3.62 3.53
CA PHE A 237 -13.65 2.17 3.64
C PHE A 237 -12.93 1.72 4.91
N VAL A 238 -13.54 0.77 5.62
CA VAL A 238 -12.97 0.07 6.77
C VAL A 238 -13.11 -1.43 6.60
N ASP A 239 -12.16 -2.20 7.12
CA ASP A 239 -12.32 -3.65 7.28
C ASP A 239 -13.34 -3.90 8.39
N LEU A 240 -14.43 -4.64 8.11
CA LEU A 240 -15.49 -4.90 9.10
C LEU A 240 -15.08 -5.85 10.22
N ARG A 241 -13.99 -6.61 10.05
CA ARG A 241 -13.45 -7.52 11.06
C ARG A 241 -12.55 -6.79 12.04
N THR A 242 -11.63 -5.97 11.52
CA THR A 242 -10.56 -5.33 12.29
C THR A 242 -10.85 -3.86 12.61
N TRP A 243 -11.75 -3.22 11.86
CA TRP A 243 -12.01 -1.78 11.86
C TRP A 243 -10.80 -0.93 11.45
N ASN A 244 -9.83 -1.55 10.78
CA ASN A 244 -8.73 -0.83 10.16
C ASN A 244 -9.26 0.08 9.05
N LEU A 245 -8.78 1.31 9.04
CA LEU A 245 -9.10 2.30 8.02
C LEU A 245 -8.35 1.94 6.73
N LEU A 246 -9.10 1.67 5.67
CA LEU A 246 -8.57 1.13 4.41
C LEU A 246 -8.33 2.22 3.37
N LYS A 247 -9.28 3.14 3.18
CA LYS A 247 -9.18 4.22 2.17
C LYS A 247 -10.19 5.33 2.46
N TRP A 248 -9.82 6.58 2.25
CA TRP A 248 -10.74 7.71 2.27
C TRP A 248 -11.39 7.95 0.90
N LEU A 249 -12.71 8.16 0.87
CA LEU A 249 -13.43 8.61 -0.32
C LEU A 249 -13.55 10.14 -0.38
N ASP A 250 -13.66 10.78 0.78
CA ASP A 250 -13.71 12.24 0.93
C ASP A 250 -12.41 12.73 1.60
N PRO A 251 -12.17 14.05 1.71
CA PRO A 251 -11.09 14.55 2.56
C PRO A 251 -11.14 13.90 3.97
N PRO A 252 -10.01 13.52 4.57
CA PRO A 252 -10.00 12.82 5.86
C PRO A 252 -10.67 13.61 6.99
N PHE A 253 -11.29 12.91 7.94
CA PHE A 253 -11.96 13.55 9.07
C PHE A 253 -10.95 14.33 9.95
N PRO A 254 -11.11 15.66 10.10
CA PRO A 254 -10.06 16.51 10.69
C PRO A 254 -9.99 16.47 12.22
N HIS A 255 -10.97 15.86 12.89
CA HIS A 255 -11.03 15.81 14.36
C HIS A 255 -10.54 14.49 14.96
N ALA A 256 -10.02 13.58 14.13
CA ALA A 256 -9.44 12.31 14.58
C ALA A 256 -8.00 12.17 14.09
N ASP A 257 -7.15 11.59 14.93
CA ASP A 257 -5.83 11.13 14.56
C ASP A 257 -5.95 9.82 13.78
N TRP A 258 -6.35 9.92 12.52
CA TRP A 258 -6.46 8.76 11.63
C TRP A 258 -5.12 8.25 11.13
N ARG A 259 -4.06 9.07 11.19
CA ARG A 259 -2.70 8.71 10.76
C ARG A 259 -1.92 7.89 11.78
N GLY A 260 -2.34 7.88 13.06
CA GLY A 260 -1.64 7.11 14.09
C GLY A 260 -0.48 7.86 14.71
N GLU A 261 -0.62 9.17 14.88
CA GLU A 261 0.38 9.96 15.56
C GLU A 261 0.54 9.60 17.04
N VAL A 262 -0.55 9.25 17.69
CA VAL A 262 -0.57 8.78 19.07
C VAL A 262 -0.29 7.28 19.10
N VAL A 263 0.96 6.93 19.38
CA VAL A 263 1.47 5.56 19.40
C VAL A 263 0.77 4.71 20.47
N GLY A 264 0.48 3.45 20.15
CA GLY A 264 -0.03 2.47 21.12
C GLY A 264 -1.53 2.60 21.44
N GLN A 265 -2.25 3.51 20.78
CA GLN A 265 -3.71 3.60 20.89
C GLN A 265 -4.36 3.07 19.61
N PRO A 266 -5.41 2.24 19.67
CA PRO A 266 -6.18 1.84 18.49
C PRO A 266 -6.97 3.03 17.92
N PHE A 267 -7.39 2.92 16.66
CA PHE A 267 -8.18 3.99 16.02
C PHE A 267 -9.56 4.18 16.67
N VAL A 268 -10.20 3.08 17.09
CA VAL A 268 -11.47 3.09 17.84
C VAL A 268 -11.21 2.70 19.29
N HIS A 269 -11.89 3.35 20.24
CA HIS A 269 -11.77 3.05 21.67
C HIS A 269 -12.11 1.58 21.97
N PRO A 270 -11.29 0.85 22.76
CA PRO A 270 -11.53 -0.56 23.08
C PRO A 270 -12.92 -0.84 23.69
N ASP A 271 -13.38 0.00 24.61
CA ASP A 271 -14.73 -0.08 25.20
C ASP A 271 -15.88 0.08 24.20
N ASP A 272 -15.65 0.58 22.99
CA ASP A 272 -16.68 0.67 21.94
C ASP A 272 -16.73 -0.60 21.06
N HIS A 273 -15.88 -1.60 21.30
CA HIS A 273 -15.98 -2.91 20.63
C HIS A 273 -17.36 -3.59 20.73
N PRO A 274 -18.11 -3.51 21.86
CA PRO A 274 -19.49 -4.00 21.90
C PRO A 274 -20.42 -3.27 20.92
N VAL A 275 -20.25 -1.95 20.75
CA VAL A 275 -21.03 -1.16 19.77
C VAL A 275 -20.72 -1.63 18.37
N LEU A 276 -19.45 -1.81 18.04
CA LEU A 276 -19.02 -2.33 16.73
C LEU A 276 -19.58 -3.72 16.45
N ARG A 277 -19.54 -4.65 17.41
CA ARG A 277 -20.13 -5.99 17.27
C ARG A 277 -21.64 -5.93 17.00
N ALA A 278 -22.35 -5.06 17.71
CA ALA A 278 -23.79 -4.86 17.50
C ALA A 278 -24.07 -4.28 16.10
N MET A 279 -23.27 -3.31 15.65
CA MET A 279 -23.37 -2.76 14.29
C MET A 279 -23.14 -3.83 13.21
N THR A 280 -22.18 -4.73 13.39
CA THR A 280 -21.92 -5.82 12.43
C THR A 280 -23.11 -6.77 12.28
N GLN A 281 -23.87 -7.01 13.36
CA GLN A 281 -25.09 -7.82 13.32
C GLN A 281 -26.26 -7.12 12.61
N GLN A 282 -26.29 -5.79 12.59
CA GLN A 282 -27.36 -5.00 11.96
C GLN A 282 -27.30 -5.01 10.43
N PHE A 283 -26.14 -5.31 9.82
CA PHE A 283 -25.97 -5.31 8.36
C PHE A 283 -26.92 -6.24 7.60
N VAL A 284 -27.48 -7.25 8.27
CA VAL A 284 -28.50 -8.13 7.67
C VAL A 284 -29.77 -7.35 7.29
N ASN A 285 -30.09 -6.29 8.03
CA ASN A 285 -31.35 -5.55 7.92
C ASN A 285 -31.18 -4.15 7.30
N GLY A 286 -29.95 -3.68 7.07
CA GLY A 286 -29.68 -2.34 6.55
C GLY A 286 -28.39 -1.73 7.08
N PRO A 287 -28.17 -0.41 6.91
CA PRO A 287 -27.03 0.28 7.48
C PRO A 287 -27.08 0.26 9.01
N ALA A 288 -25.90 0.19 9.62
CA ALA A 288 -25.73 0.28 11.06
C ALA A 288 -25.34 1.70 11.46
N ALA A 289 -25.80 2.18 12.61
CA ALA A 289 -25.39 3.49 13.14
C ALA A 289 -25.04 3.41 14.62
N GLY A 290 -24.05 4.20 15.05
CA GLY A 290 -23.57 4.21 16.42
C GLY A 290 -22.69 5.40 16.74
N LEU A 291 -22.54 5.67 18.04
CA LEU A 291 -21.61 6.67 18.56
C LEU A 291 -20.32 6.00 18.99
N LEU A 292 -19.22 6.33 18.31
CA LEU A 292 -17.89 5.76 18.53
C LEU A 292 -16.92 6.82 19.03
N ARG A 293 -16.00 6.44 19.89
CA ARG A 293 -14.83 7.23 20.27
C ARG A 293 -13.68 6.88 19.33
N LEU A 294 -13.27 7.84 18.51
CA LEU A 294 -12.07 7.74 17.66
C LEU A 294 -10.89 8.40 18.34
N ARG A 295 -9.68 7.90 18.08
CA ARG A 295 -8.44 8.50 18.58
C ARG A 295 -8.37 9.97 18.19
N ALA A 296 -8.13 10.85 19.15
CA ALA A 296 -8.07 12.30 18.92
C ALA A 296 -6.64 12.78 18.60
N ILE A 297 -6.56 13.88 17.87
CA ILE A 297 -5.30 14.60 17.64
C ILE A 297 -4.78 15.13 18.98
N GLY A 298 -3.51 14.89 19.29
CA GLY A 298 -2.90 15.28 20.56
C GLY A 298 -3.25 14.36 21.75
N GLY A 299 -3.97 13.25 21.50
CA GLY A 299 -4.32 12.25 22.51
C GLY A 299 -5.75 12.36 23.02
N GLY A 300 -6.23 11.27 23.64
CA GLY A 300 -7.61 11.15 24.09
C GLY A 300 -8.55 10.67 22.98
N TRP A 301 -9.83 11.01 23.10
CA TRP A 301 -10.89 10.43 22.26
C TRP A 301 -11.89 11.48 21.78
N THR A 302 -12.14 11.50 20.48
CA THR A 302 -13.18 12.30 19.82
C THR A 302 -14.42 11.43 19.63
N LEU A 303 -15.55 11.83 20.21
CA LEU A 303 -16.83 11.16 19.97
C LEU A 303 -17.38 11.54 18.59
N VAL A 304 -17.77 10.54 17.81
CA VAL A 304 -18.31 10.71 16.46
C VAL A 304 -19.60 9.93 16.28
N HIS A 305 -20.47 10.43 15.40
CA HIS A 305 -21.57 9.65 14.85
C HIS A 305 -21.08 8.92 13.60
N SER A 306 -21.26 7.60 13.59
CA SER A 306 -20.86 6.73 12.49
C SER A 306 -22.08 6.03 11.90
N THR A 307 -22.20 6.05 10.58
CA THR A 307 -23.14 5.23 9.82
C THR A 307 -22.36 4.34 8.87
N VAL A 308 -22.61 3.04 8.88
CA VAL A 308 -21.83 2.06 8.11
C VAL A 308 -22.74 1.25 7.21
N HIS A 309 -22.40 1.20 5.93
CA HIS A 309 -23.00 0.31 4.95
C HIS A 309 -22.04 -0.84 4.67
N ARG A 310 -22.54 -2.09 4.63
CA ARG A 310 -21.76 -3.21 4.13
C ARG A 310 -21.72 -3.14 2.60
N VAL A 311 -20.53 -2.99 2.04
CA VAL A 311 -20.29 -2.87 0.59
C VAL A 311 -19.49 -4.06 0.11
N HIS A 312 -19.97 -4.68 -0.96
CA HIS A 312 -19.24 -5.70 -1.69
C HIS A 312 -18.12 -5.04 -2.51
N LEU A 313 -16.86 -5.46 -2.30
CA LEU A 313 -15.72 -4.90 -3.03
C LEU A 313 -15.38 -5.73 -4.27
N LEU A 314 -15.00 -7.00 -4.05
CA LEU A 314 -14.60 -7.94 -5.08
C LEU A 314 -14.71 -9.37 -4.54
N ASP A 315 -15.03 -10.33 -5.40
CA ASP A 315 -15.13 -11.75 -5.05
C ASP A 315 -16.08 -12.01 -3.88
N ASP A 316 -15.62 -12.54 -2.75
CA ASP A 316 -16.43 -12.70 -1.52
C ASP A 316 -16.03 -11.70 -0.41
N ASN A 317 -15.31 -10.63 -0.77
CA ASN A 317 -14.82 -9.63 0.17
C ASN A 317 -15.82 -8.47 0.35
N PHE A 318 -16.12 -8.17 1.62
CA PHE A 318 -16.98 -7.06 2.02
C PHE A 318 -16.22 -6.09 2.92
N ALA A 319 -16.34 -4.80 2.63
CA ALA A 319 -15.86 -3.72 3.49
C ALA A 319 -17.04 -2.91 4.05
N GLY A 320 -16.76 -2.09 5.06
CA GLY A 320 -17.68 -1.09 5.56
C GLY A 320 -17.43 0.23 4.85
N LEU A 321 -18.44 0.78 4.18
CA LEU A 321 -18.45 2.19 3.84
C LEU A 321 -18.98 2.96 5.04
N ILE A 322 -18.06 3.55 5.80
CA ILE A 322 -18.37 4.35 6.99
C ILE A 322 -18.50 5.82 6.61
N SER A 323 -19.53 6.48 7.13
CA SER A 323 -19.72 7.93 7.09
C SER A 323 -19.56 8.47 8.51
N ILE A 324 -18.61 9.39 8.71
CA ILE A 324 -18.25 9.93 10.02
C ILE A 324 -18.56 11.42 10.07
N ARG A 325 -19.20 11.87 11.15
CA ARG A 325 -19.43 13.28 11.45
C ARG A 325 -19.41 13.54 12.96
N LEU A 326 -19.36 14.81 13.35
CA LEU A 326 -19.61 15.18 14.73
C LEU A 326 -21.06 14.81 15.14
N PRO A 327 -21.27 14.33 16.38
CA PRO A 327 -22.60 14.06 16.91
C PRO A 327 -23.41 15.34 17.08
N THR A 328 -24.73 15.25 16.91
CA THR A 328 -25.66 16.33 17.25
C THR A 328 -25.89 16.38 18.76
N PRO A 329 -26.33 17.54 19.32
CA PRO A 329 -26.67 17.64 20.74
C PRO A 329 -27.69 16.60 21.21
N ALA A 330 -28.68 16.26 20.37
CA ALA A 330 -29.71 15.26 20.69
C ALA A 330 -29.16 13.83 20.75
N GLU A 331 -28.10 13.52 20.00
CA GLU A 331 -27.42 12.22 20.06
C GLU A 331 -26.56 12.12 21.33
N LEU A 332 -25.91 13.21 21.72
CA LEU A 332 -25.14 13.28 22.98
C LEU A 332 -26.03 13.06 24.20
N LEU A 333 -27.19 13.72 24.24
CA LEU A 333 -28.17 13.56 25.32
C LEU A 333 -28.69 12.12 25.42
N ARG A 334 -28.97 11.46 24.29
CA ARG A 334 -29.39 10.05 24.29
C ARG A 334 -28.32 9.11 24.85
N LYS A 335 -27.03 9.40 24.59
CA LYS A 335 -25.92 8.60 25.14
C LYS A 335 -25.77 8.77 26.65
N SER A 336 -25.92 9.99 27.18
CA SER A 336 -25.82 10.24 28.62
C SER A 336 -26.92 9.55 29.44
N HIS A 337 -28.08 9.28 28.84
CA HIS A 337 -29.18 8.55 29.50
C HIS A 337 -29.08 7.02 29.40
N ALA A 338 -28.13 6.50 28.62
CA ALA A 338 -27.94 5.06 28.41
C ALA A 338 -26.74 4.46 29.16
N LEU A 339 -25.97 5.31 29.87
CA LEU A 339 -24.87 4.95 30.78
C LEU A 339 -25.37 4.85 32.22
#